data_AF-A0A0F7SBI7-F1
#
_entry.id   AF-A0A0F7SBI7-F1
#
_cell.length_a   1.000
_cell.length_b   1.000
_cell.length_c   1.000
_cell.angle_alpha   90.00
_cell.angle_beta   90.00
_cell.angle_gamma   90.00
#
_symmetry.space_group_name_H-M   'P 1'
#
loop_
_entity.id
_entity.type
_entity.pdbx_description
1 polymer ?
#
loop_
_entity_poly.entity_id
_entity_poly.type
_entity_poly.pdbx_seq_one_letter_code
_entity_poly.pdbx_strand_id
1 'polypeptide(L)'
;MPRRIPSQVPQTVSRLLESGFLKQPPAWFEAVNNHPPVTVPARHPLQRPDEDLPARLRASRQTAPAKVGSSSKTAASGTYGRDTTNSKKKSRTLTPKLAPKPIVYDEDKIRQQFFRDHPWEAYRPQTLVEMSEQVGSETRVHGDPKRLRSYGRNPSVEDFVACTLAAHRQGGLSLSQAYHNTLSSYHGLKAEHEHATRYAILEAKYYGADLGKTETQRGFEKEDKALESWAAWAAGGMAGGDAATGADAQQQAKAVRVKCTDQTFTSGEAYLEAAKAFREGKISPEHLGSVAQPALSQPTASSDSNSLNSSSEAADDFLGLAKSAMGPTEATSSESQSASSSN
;
A
#
# COMPACT_ATOMS: atom_id res chain seq x y z
N MET A 1 33.53 5.89 16.07
CA MET A 1 34.44 5.25 15.10
C MET A 1 35.00 6.31 14.16
N PRO A 2 36.33 6.40 13.99
CA PRO A 2 36.94 7.28 13.01
C PRO A 2 36.51 6.79 11.62
N ARG A 3 35.75 7.63 10.90
CA ARG A 3 35.18 7.28 9.61
C ARG A 3 36.29 7.35 8.59
N ARG A 4 36.78 6.20 8.11
CA ARG A 4 37.51 6.16 6.83
C ARG A 4 36.52 6.67 5.79
N ILE A 5 36.82 7.79 5.14
CA ILE A 5 35.91 8.40 4.19
C ILE A 5 36.14 7.70 2.84
N PRO A 6 35.15 6.96 2.30
CA PRO A 6 35.32 6.23 1.04
C PRO A 6 35.70 7.13 -0.14
N SER A 7 35.29 8.41 -0.10
CA SER A 7 35.64 9.38 -1.13
C SER A 7 37.12 9.79 -1.14
N GLN A 8 37.88 9.46 -0.09
CA GLN A 8 39.33 9.74 -0.01
C GLN A 8 40.19 8.60 -0.53
N VAL A 9 39.59 7.46 -0.92
CA VAL A 9 40.29 6.32 -1.49
C VAL A 9 41.22 6.70 -2.67
N PRO A 10 40.81 7.49 -3.68
CA PRO A 10 41.73 7.89 -4.75
C PRO A 10 42.90 8.74 -4.23
N GLN A 11 42.69 9.63 -3.26
CA GLN A 11 43.75 10.44 -2.66
C GLN A 11 44.74 9.59 -1.84
N THR A 12 44.26 8.54 -1.18
CA THR A 12 45.14 7.61 -0.47
C THR A 12 45.98 6.77 -1.43
N VAL A 13 45.40 6.33 -2.54
CA VAL A 13 46.10 5.56 -3.57
C VAL A 13 47.11 6.43 -4.32
N SER A 14 46.77 7.68 -4.65
CA SER A 14 47.72 8.61 -5.26
C SER A 14 48.95 8.82 -4.38
N ARG A 15 48.76 9.02 -3.07
CA ARG A 15 49.86 9.13 -2.09
C ARG A 15 50.72 7.87 -2.01
N LEU A 16 50.10 6.69 -2.11
CA LEU A 16 50.82 5.41 -2.10
C LEU A 16 51.61 5.15 -3.39
N LEU A 17 51.12 5.64 -4.53
CA LEU A 17 51.84 5.61 -5.80
C LEU A 17 53.01 6.61 -5.79
N GLU A 18 52.79 7.83 -5.30
CA GLU A 18 53.83 8.87 -5.17
C GLU A 18 54.97 8.45 -4.24
N SER A 19 54.65 7.79 -3.12
CA SER A 19 55.66 7.27 -2.18
C SER A 19 56.36 5.99 -2.66
N GLY A 20 56.02 5.48 -3.85
CA GLY A 20 56.59 4.26 -4.42
C GLY A 20 56.17 2.97 -3.69
N PHE A 21 55.20 3.04 -2.78
CA PHE A 21 54.68 1.89 -2.04
C PHE A 21 53.85 0.98 -2.96
N LEU A 22 53.09 1.59 -3.88
CA LEU A 22 52.44 0.91 -4.99
C LEU A 22 53.26 1.12 -6.26
N LYS A 23 53.66 0.03 -6.92
CA LYS A 23 54.46 0.06 -8.15
C LYS A 23 53.63 0.29 -9.41
N GLN A 24 52.37 -0.14 -9.39
CA GLN A 24 51.46 -0.07 -10.53
C GLN A 24 50.12 0.50 -10.04
N PRO A 25 49.47 1.40 -10.80
CA PRO A 25 48.16 1.91 -10.44
C PRO A 25 47.12 0.77 -10.52
N PRO A 26 46.17 0.71 -9.57
CA PRO A 26 45.04 -0.21 -9.68
C PRO A 26 44.20 0.06 -10.93
N ALA A 27 43.64 -0.99 -11.54
CA ALA A 27 42.85 -0.88 -12.77
C ALA A 27 41.65 0.09 -12.68
N TRP A 28 41.07 0.28 -11.49
CA TRP A 28 39.94 1.19 -11.27
C TRP A 28 40.37 2.65 -11.05
N PHE A 29 41.65 2.94 -10.80
CA PHE A 29 42.13 4.25 -10.36
C PHE A 29 41.89 5.35 -11.39
N GLU A 30 42.17 5.07 -12.66
CA GLU A 30 41.92 6.01 -13.76
C GLU A 30 40.42 6.33 -13.91
N ALA A 31 39.56 5.31 -13.82
CA ALA A 31 38.11 5.49 -13.90
C ALA A 31 37.55 6.37 -12.77
N VAL A 32 38.06 6.21 -11.54
CA VAL A 32 37.65 7.02 -10.39
C VAL A 32 38.19 8.45 -10.47
N ASN A 33 39.36 8.68 -11.09
CA ASN A 33 39.85 10.04 -11.33
C ASN A 33 39.01 10.76 -12.40
N ASN A 34 38.55 10.05 -13.42
CA ASN A 34 37.64 10.58 -14.44
C ASN A 34 36.22 10.82 -13.91
N HIS A 35 35.79 10.01 -12.94
CA HIS A 35 34.47 10.10 -12.31
C HIS A 35 34.60 10.16 -10.77
N PRO A 36 35.02 11.32 -10.21
CA PRO A 36 35.25 11.45 -8.78
C PRO A 36 33.95 11.24 -7.99
N PRO A 37 34.00 10.56 -6.83
CA PRO A 37 32.82 10.34 -6.01
C PRO A 37 32.28 11.67 -5.47
N VAL A 38 30.97 11.86 -5.56
CA VAL A 38 30.29 13.06 -5.05
C VAL A 38 30.45 13.14 -3.53
N THR A 39 30.95 14.26 -3.03
CA THR A 39 31.00 14.51 -1.58
C THR A 39 29.59 14.86 -1.10
N VAL A 40 29.12 14.18 -0.05
CA VAL A 40 27.79 14.44 0.51
C VAL A 40 27.79 15.86 1.10
N PRO A 41 26.93 16.78 0.62
CA PRO A 41 26.88 18.13 1.14
C PRO A 41 26.44 18.14 2.60
N ALA A 42 26.78 19.21 3.31
CA ALA A 42 26.29 19.41 4.67
C ALA A 42 24.75 19.44 4.68
N ARG A 43 24.14 18.89 5.74
CA ARG A 43 22.68 18.92 5.88
C ARG A 43 22.20 20.36 5.88
N HIS A 44 21.32 20.70 4.96
CA HIS A 44 20.70 22.02 4.85
C HIS A 44 19.17 21.89 4.85
N PRO A 45 18.43 22.90 5.32
CA PRO A 45 16.98 22.88 5.22
C PRO A 45 16.56 22.92 3.74
N LEU A 46 15.59 22.09 3.37
CA LEU A 46 14.98 22.11 2.03
C LEU A 46 13.89 23.19 1.95
N GLN A 47 14.08 24.17 1.07
CA GLN A 47 13.02 25.11 0.71
C GLN A 47 12.09 24.42 -0.27
N ARG A 48 10.80 24.35 0.07
CA ARG A 48 9.73 23.78 -0.77
C ARG A 48 8.77 24.94 -1.06
N PRO A 49 8.25 25.11 -2.29
CA PRO A 49 7.27 26.15 -2.59
C PRO A 49 6.03 26.03 -1.70
N ASP A 50 5.39 27.16 -1.43
CA ASP A 50 4.20 27.23 -0.57
C ASP A 50 3.03 26.41 -1.14
N GLU A 51 2.95 26.27 -2.46
CA GLU A 51 1.94 25.45 -3.16
C GLU A 51 1.97 23.98 -2.71
N ASP A 52 3.15 23.39 -2.55
CA ASP A 52 3.32 21.98 -2.16
C ASP A 52 3.29 21.75 -0.64
N LEU A 53 3.28 22.83 0.15
CA LEU A 53 3.22 22.73 1.61
C LEU A 53 1.76 22.49 2.04
N PRO A 54 1.47 21.59 2.99
CA PRO A 54 0.13 21.49 3.54
C PRO A 54 -0.26 22.81 4.21
N ALA A 55 -1.55 23.17 4.20
CA ALA A 55 -2.04 24.47 4.70
C ALA A 55 -1.51 24.84 6.10
N ARG A 56 -1.39 23.86 7.02
CA ARG A 56 -0.80 24.05 8.36
C ARG A 56 0.67 24.51 8.36
N LEU A 57 1.41 24.20 7.31
CA LEU A 57 2.82 24.55 7.12
C LEU A 57 3.00 25.76 6.17
N ARG A 58 1.96 26.19 5.45
CA ARG A 58 1.97 27.38 4.56
C ARG A 58 2.11 28.69 5.34
N ALA A 59 1.85 28.70 6.65
CA ALA A 59 1.96 29.87 7.50
C ALA A 59 3.13 29.75 8.51
N SER A 60 4.36 29.97 8.05
CA SER A 60 5.51 30.22 8.93
C SER A 60 6.47 31.29 8.40
N ARG A 61 6.06 32.14 7.46
CA ARG A 61 6.79 33.39 7.15
C ARG A 61 6.58 34.49 8.19
N GLN A 62 5.70 34.30 9.17
CA GLN A 62 5.49 35.25 10.27
C GLN A 62 6.63 35.26 11.31
N THR A 63 7.47 34.22 11.33
CA THR A 63 8.78 34.28 11.99
C THR A 63 9.86 34.30 10.93
N ALA A 64 9.98 35.42 10.22
CA ALA A 64 11.31 35.78 9.70
C ALA A 64 12.30 35.59 10.86
N PRO A 65 13.49 34.99 10.66
CA PRO A 65 14.48 34.91 11.71
C PRO A 65 14.69 36.34 12.22
N ALA A 66 14.21 36.63 13.43
CA ALA A 66 14.33 37.96 13.99
C ALA A 66 15.81 38.30 13.91
N LYS A 67 16.13 39.34 13.12
CA LYS A 67 17.48 39.86 12.95
C LYS A 67 18.08 39.92 14.35
N VAL A 68 19.10 39.11 14.62
CA VAL A 68 19.78 39.08 15.91
C VAL A 68 20.32 40.50 16.12
N GLY A 69 19.61 41.30 16.93
CA GLY A 69 19.91 42.73 17.13
C GLY A 69 18.72 43.70 17.07
N SER A 70 17.54 43.31 16.57
CA SER A 70 16.37 44.22 16.54
C SER A 70 15.39 43.91 17.66
N SER A 71 15.84 44.01 18.92
CA SER A 71 14.91 44.17 20.04
C SER A 71 14.31 45.56 19.96
N SER A 72 13.01 45.63 19.69
CA SER A 72 12.17 46.80 19.94
C SER A 72 12.45 47.34 21.34
N LYS A 73 12.98 48.57 21.38
CA LYS A 73 13.38 49.30 22.58
C LYS A 73 12.19 49.88 23.36
N THR A 74 10.99 49.31 23.19
CA THR A 74 9.72 49.91 23.64
C THR A 74 8.78 48.87 24.26
N ALA A 75 9.27 48.07 25.21
CA ALA A 75 8.42 47.34 26.16
C ALA A 75 9.27 46.69 27.26
N ALA A 76 9.65 47.45 28.30
CA ALA A 76 9.79 46.98 29.69
C ALA A 76 10.43 48.08 30.56
N SER A 77 9.59 48.96 31.10
CA SER A 77 9.88 49.58 32.40
C SER A 77 9.60 48.51 33.46
N GLY A 78 10.65 47.94 34.04
CA GLY A 78 10.55 46.89 35.05
C GLY A 78 11.93 46.45 35.53
N THR A 79 12.23 46.71 36.80
CA THR A 79 13.54 46.59 37.47
C THR A 79 14.09 45.14 37.56
N TYR A 80 13.42 44.16 36.98
CA TYR A 80 13.85 42.76 36.97
C TYR A 80 14.12 42.32 35.53
N GLY A 81 15.40 42.37 35.14
CA GLY A 81 15.87 41.94 33.83
C GLY A 81 15.46 40.50 33.55
N ARG A 82 14.70 40.30 32.47
CA ARG A 82 14.28 38.97 32.02
C ARG A 82 15.51 38.14 31.67
N ASP A 83 15.67 37.03 32.38
CA ASP A 83 16.87 36.20 32.37
C ASP A 83 17.28 35.74 30.95
N THR A 84 18.51 36.04 30.55
CA THR A 84 19.08 35.74 29.21
C THR A 84 19.41 34.25 29.04
N THR A 85 19.30 33.46 30.10
CA THR A 85 19.52 32.01 30.15
C THR A 85 18.54 31.21 29.28
N ASN A 86 17.39 31.79 28.93
CA ASN A 86 16.43 31.21 27.98
C ASN A 86 16.81 31.43 26.49
N SER A 87 17.92 32.14 26.22
CA SER A 87 18.45 32.41 24.87
C SER A 87 18.77 31.14 24.08
N LYS A 88 19.38 30.13 24.71
CA LYS A 88 19.76 28.87 24.03
C LYS A 88 18.56 27.99 23.66
N LYS A 89 17.51 27.99 24.48
CA LYS A 89 16.25 27.31 24.15
C LYS A 89 15.54 28.04 23.00
N LYS A 90 15.53 29.37 23.03
CA LYS A 90 15.00 30.23 21.95
C LYS A 90 15.80 30.12 20.65
N SER A 91 17.12 29.96 20.70
CA SER A 91 17.95 29.79 19.50
C SER A 91 17.73 28.43 18.84
N ARG A 92 17.54 27.36 19.63
CA ARG A 92 17.18 26.02 19.11
C ARG A 92 15.81 25.97 18.45
N THR A 93 14.86 26.80 18.89
CA THR A 93 13.55 26.94 18.23
C THR A 93 13.60 27.80 16.98
N LEU A 94 14.61 28.68 16.83
CA LEU A 94 14.80 29.55 15.66
C LEU A 94 15.58 28.85 14.53
N THR A 95 16.31 27.77 14.81
CA THR A 95 16.98 26.98 13.76
C THR A 95 15.96 26.12 13.01
N PRO A 96 15.88 26.21 11.67
CA PRO A 96 14.95 25.40 10.89
C PRO A 96 15.26 23.91 11.06
N LYS A 97 14.21 23.10 11.21
CA LYS A 97 14.36 21.65 11.36
C LYS A 97 14.94 21.06 10.07
N LEU A 98 16.06 20.35 10.19
CA LEU A 98 16.76 19.67 9.08
C LEU A 98 16.13 18.32 8.69
N ALA A 99 14.86 18.10 9.05
CA ALA A 99 14.13 16.88 8.73
C ALA A 99 13.41 17.04 7.39
N PRO A 100 13.20 15.94 6.64
CA PRO A 100 12.39 15.98 5.43
C PRO A 100 10.96 16.46 5.76
N LYS A 101 10.39 17.28 4.87
CA LYS A 101 9.01 17.76 4.98
C LYS A 101 8.04 16.65 4.56
N PRO A 102 6.88 16.50 5.25
CA PRO A 102 5.88 15.51 4.85
C PRO A 102 5.34 15.82 3.44
N ILE A 103 5.07 14.78 2.67
CA ILE A 103 4.40 14.87 1.36
C ILE A 103 2.91 14.66 1.64
N VAL A 104 2.08 15.65 1.30
CA VAL A 104 0.63 15.63 1.55
C VAL A 104 -0.06 16.15 0.31
N TYR A 105 -1.06 15.41 -0.15
CA TYR A 105 -1.86 15.72 -1.32
C TYR A 105 -3.26 16.16 -0.91
N ASP A 106 -3.95 16.94 -1.76
CA ASP A 106 -5.34 17.31 -1.48
C ASP A 106 -6.28 16.11 -1.70
N GLU A 107 -5.89 15.24 -2.61
CA GLU A 107 -6.43 13.92 -2.91
C GLU A 107 -6.56 13.05 -1.64
N ASP A 108 -5.58 13.11 -0.73
CA ASP A 108 -5.56 12.30 0.51
C ASP A 108 -6.74 12.61 1.42
N LYS A 109 -7.19 13.87 1.46
CA LYS A 109 -8.36 14.27 2.24
C LYS A 109 -9.64 13.64 1.69
N ILE A 110 -9.73 13.59 0.36
CA ILE A 110 -10.87 13.02 -0.36
C ILE A 110 -10.90 11.51 -0.15
N ARG A 111 -9.75 10.83 -0.25
CA ARG A 111 -9.63 9.39 0.04
C ARG A 111 -10.06 9.07 1.47
N GLN A 112 -9.55 9.82 2.46
CA GLN A 112 -9.91 9.61 3.86
C GLN A 112 -11.42 9.76 4.09
N GLN A 113 -12.03 10.81 3.54
CA GLN A 113 -13.47 11.00 3.66
C GLN A 113 -14.25 9.89 2.95
N PHE A 114 -13.85 9.53 1.73
CA PHE A 114 -14.53 8.51 0.93
C PHE A 114 -14.56 7.15 1.63
N PHE A 115 -13.45 6.67 2.16
CA PHE A 115 -13.38 5.37 2.83
C PHE A 115 -14.01 5.38 4.23
N ARG A 116 -14.11 6.54 4.89
CA ARG A 116 -14.91 6.69 6.12
C ARG A 116 -16.40 6.54 5.82
N ASP A 117 -16.87 7.14 4.74
CA ASP A 117 -18.27 7.08 4.31
C ASP A 117 -18.61 5.70 3.69
N HIS A 118 -17.65 5.06 3.02
CA HIS A 118 -17.82 3.80 2.29
C HIS A 118 -16.82 2.72 2.75
N PRO A 119 -16.97 2.18 3.97
CA PRO A 119 -16.04 1.18 4.50
C PRO A 119 -16.00 -0.09 3.64
N TRP A 120 -17.11 -0.44 2.97
CA TRP A 120 -17.19 -1.63 2.13
C TRP A 120 -16.42 -1.53 0.81
N GLU A 121 -16.10 -0.32 0.34
CA GLU A 121 -15.25 -0.15 -0.85
C GLU A 121 -13.80 -0.56 -0.57
N ALA A 122 -13.35 -0.55 0.69
CA ALA A 122 -12.01 -1.02 1.07
C ALA A 122 -11.83 -2.54 0.92
N TYR A 123 -12.91 -3.33 0.91
CA TYR A 123 -12.85 -4.78 0.68
C TYR A 123 -12.76 -5.14 -0.80
N ARG A 124 -12.93 -4.17 -1.71
CA ARG A 124 -12.74 -4.44 -3.14
C ARG A 124 -11.24 -4.64 -3.40
N PRO A 125 -10.85 -5.76 -4.03
CA PRO A 125 -9.45 -6.02 -4.31
C PRO A 125 -8.90 -4.99 -5.31
N GLN A 126 -7.71 -4.45 -5.00
CA GLN A 126 -6.98 -3.52 -5.86
C GLN A 126 -5.55 -4.01 -6.05
N THR A 127 -5.08 -4.01 -7.30
CA THR A 127 -3.69 -4.33 -7.64
C THR A 127 -2.83 -3.08 -7.43
N LEU A 128 -1.84 -3.18 -6.54
CA LEU A 128 -0.83 -2.14 -6.30
C LEU A 128 0.41 -2.31 -7.18
N VAL A 129 0.48 -3.40 -7.93
CA VAL A 129 1.61 -3.68 -8.83
C VAL A 129 1.49 -2.77 -10.06
N GLU A 130 2.45 -1.86 -10.20
CA GLU A 130 2.57 -1.00 -11.37
C GLU A 130 3.02 -1.84 -12.57
N MET A 131 2.22 -1.89 -13.64
CA MET A 131 2.48 -2.72 -14.83
C MET A 131 3.40 -2.02 -15.85
N SER A 132 3.51 -0.69 -15.79
CA SER A 132 4.30 0.13 -16.71
C SER A 132 5.63 0.53 -16.10
N GLU A 133 6.70 0.52 -16.90
CA GLU A 133 8.02 1.02 -16.50
C GLU A 133 8.01 2.55 -16.32
N GLN A 134 7.09 3.24 -17.02
CA GLN A 134 6.87 4.67 -16.83
C GLN A 134 5.78 4.91 -15.77
N VAL A 135 6.19 5.58 -14.69
CA VAL A 135 5.28 6.11 -13.67
C VAL A 135 4.60 7.36 -14.22
N GLY A 136 3.27 7.34 -14.38
CA GLY A 136 2.46 8.55 -14.57
C GLY A 136 2.12 9.01 -15.99
N SER A 137 2.31 8.19 -17.04
CA SER A 137 1.93 8.56 -18.41
C SER A 137 0.48 8.19 -18.78
N GLU A 138 -0.18 7.30 -18.04
CA GLU A 138 -1.53 6.86 -18.36
C GLU A 138 -2.59 7.82 -17.79
N THR A 139 -2.88 8.89 -18.52
CA THR A 139 -4.15 9.59 -18.30
C THR A 139 -5.27 8.69 -18.85
N ARG A 140 -5.84 7.85 -17.98
CA ARG A 140 -7.00 6.97 -18.30
C ARG A 140 -8.24 7.74 -18.77
N VAL A 141 -8.22 9.07 -18.67
CA VAL A 141 -9.36 9.94 -19.00
C VAL A 141 -9.54 10.05 -20.51
N HIS A 142 -10.68 9.57 -20.99
CA HIS A 142 -11.13 9.77 -22.35
C HIS A 142 -12.19 10.89 -22.39
N GLY A 143 -11.78 12.11 -22.72
CA GLY A 143 -12.67 13.27 -22.85
C GLY A 143 -12.68 14.17 -21.60
N ASP A 144 -13.87 14.60 -21.16
CA ASP A 144 -14.00 15.59 -20.08
C ASP A 144 -13.61 15.00 -18.71
N PRO A 145 -12.54 15.49 -18.04
CA PRO A 145 -12.12 14.97 -16.73
C PRO A 145 -13.09 15.32 -15.58
N LYS A 146 -14.10 16.15 -15.85
CA LYS A 146 -15.13 16.53 -14.87
C LYS A 146 -16.24 15.50 -14.73
N ARG A 147 -16.36 14.58 -15.70
CA ARG A 147 -17.45 13.59 -15.76
C ARG A 147 -16.87 12.22 -15.49
N LEU A 148 -17.34 11.54 -14.45
CA LEU A 148 -16.79 10.25 -14.07
C LEU A 148 -16.90 9.16 -15.17
N ARG A 149 -17.88 9.28 -16.08
CA ARG A 149 -18.02 8.38 -17.25
C ARG A 149 -16.84 8.44 -18.24
N SER A 150 -16.05 9.53 -18.24
CA SER A 150 -14.87 9.65 -19.12
C SER A 150 -13.70 8.78 -18.67
N TYR A 151 -13.68 8.37 -17.40
CA TYR A 151 -12.64 7.51 -16.83
C TYR A 151 -12.85 6.03 -17.17
N GLY A 152 -14.02 5.68 -17.71
CA GLY A 152 -14.37 4.34 -18.15
C GLY A 152 -15.77 3.91 -17.72
N ARG A 153 -16.14 2.68 -18.13
CA ARG A 153 -17.43 2.08 -17.78
C ARG A 153 -17.56 1.79 -16.28
N ASN A 154 -16.47 1.27 -15.69
CA ASN A 154 -16.39 0.87 -14.27
C ASN A 154 -15.27 1.68 -13.59
N PRO A 155 -15.57 2.90 -13.12
CA PRO A 155 -14.56 3.75 -12.48
C PRO A 155 -14.12 3.16 -11.13
N SER A 156 -12.82 3.27 -10.86
CA SER A 156 -12.22 2.96 -9.56
C SER A 156 -12.44 4.11 -8.55
N VAL A 157 -12.05 3.88 -7.30
CA VAL A 157 -12.07 4.93 -6.26
C VAL A 157 -11.07 6.05 -6.59
N GLU A 158 -9.92 5.71 -7.16
CA GLU A 158 -8.94 6.71 -7.59
C GLU A 158 -9.45 7.55 -8.76
N ASP A 159 -10.23 6.97 -9.68
CA ASP A 159 -10.90 7.72 -10.75
C ASP A 159 -11.93 8.70 -10.19
N PHE A 160 -12.65 8.30 -9.15
CA PHE A 160 -13.54 9.20 -8.41
C PHE A 160 -12.76 10.37 -7.80
N VAL A 161 -11.66 10.11 -7.09
CA VAL A 161 -10.81 11.16 -6.48
C VAL A 161 -10.27 12.11 -7.56
N ALA A 162 -9.72 11.58 -8.65
CA ALA A 162 -9.22 12.38 -9.77
C ALA A 162 -10.32 13.26 -10.39
N CYS A 163 -11.52 12.71 -10.59
CA CYS A 163 -12.68 13.43 -11.12
C CYS A 163 -13.15 14.54 -10.16
N THR A 164 -13.20 14.28 -8.86
CA THR A 164 -13.61 15.27 -7.85
C THR A 164 -12.69 16.49 -7.86
N LEU A 165 -11.39 16.24 -7.99
CA LEU A 165 -10.37 17.25 -7.98
C LEU A 165 -10.32 18.02 -9.31
N ALA A 166 -10.51 17.34 -10.44
CA ALA A 166 -10.67 18.00 -11.73
C ALA A 166 -11.93 18.91 -11.74
N ALA A 167 -13.05 18.45 -11.18
CA ALA A 167 -14.25 19.24 -11.02
C ALA A 167 -14.05 20.46 -10.10
N HIS A 168 -13.24 20.32 -9.03
CA HIS A 168 -12.89 21.44 -8.16
C HIS A 168 -11.96 22.45 -8.86
N ARG A 169 -10.83 22.01 -9.42
CA ARG A 169 -9.81 22.89 -10.03
C ARG A 169 -10.30 23.56 -11.31
N GLN A 170 -11.00 22.84 -12.18
CA GLN A 170 -11.43 23.33 -13.49
C GLN A 170 -12.89 23.76 -13.53
N GLY A 171 -13.73 23.29 -12.62
CA GLY A 171 -15.16 23.58 -12.58
C GLY A 171 -15.53 24.72 -11.63
N GLY A 172 -14.61 25.20 -10.79
CA GLY A 172 -14.87 26.28 -9.83
C GLY A 172 -15.85 25.89 -8.70
N LEU A 173 -16.23 24.62 -8.60
CA LEU A 173 -17.07 24.09 -7.53
C LEU A 173 -16.26 24.04 -6.24
N SER A 174 -16.91 24.22 -5.08
CA SER A 174 -16.25 23.92 -3.80
C SER A 174 -15.91 22.43 -3.71
N LEU A 175 -14.88 22.08 -2.92
CA LEU A 175 -14.45 20.68 -2.78
C LEU A 175 -15.61 19.77 -2.30
N SER A 176 -16.41 20.24 -1.35
CA SER A 176 -17.58 19.50 -0.84
C SER A 176 -18.66 19.30 -1.91
N GLN A 177 -18.97 20.35 -2.70
CA GLN A 177 -19.97 20.24 -3.76
C GLN A 177 -19.49 19.35 -4.91
N ALA A 178 -18.20 19.43 -5.27
CA ALA A 178 -17.58 18.56 -6.25
C ALA A 178 -17.63 17.10 -5.78
N TYR A 179 -17.37 16.83 -4.49
CA TYR A 179 -17.48 15.50 -3.87
C TYR A 179 -18.90 14.93 -3.98
N HIS A 180 -19.95 15.67 -3.58
CA HIS A 180 -21.32 15.17 -3.66
C HIS A 180 -21.80 14.93 -5.10
N ASN A 181 -21.45 15.79 -6.05
CA ASN A 181 -21.82 15.64 -7.45
C ASN A 181 -21.19 14.38 -8.08
N THR A 182 -19.88 14.23 -7.88
CA THR A 182 -19.16 13.05 -8.36
C THR A 182 -19.62 11.78 -7.66
N LEU A 183 -20.04 11.87 -6.38
CA LEU A 183 -20.49 10.71 -5.61
C LEU A 183 -21.82 10.17 -6.14
N SER A 184 -22.76 11.06 -6.45
CA SER A 184 -24.01 10.69 -7.14
C SER A 184 -23.74 9.99 -8.48
N SER A 185 -22.80 10.53 -9.26
CA SER A 185 -22.37 9.90 -10.52
C SER A 185 -21.72 8.52 -10.31
N TYR A 186 -20.92 8.37 -9.26
CA TYR A 186 -20.26 7.12 -8.89
C TYR A 186 -21.27 6.04 -8.48
N HIS A 187 -22.24 6.38 -7.64
CA HIS A 187 -23.33 5.47 -7.24
C HIS A 187 -24.16 5.03 -8.44
N GLY A 188 -24.49 5.96 -9.36
CA GLY A 188 -25.16 5.62 -10.60
C GLY A 188 -24.41 4.58 -11.43
N LEU A 189 -23.11 4.76 -11.63
CA LEU A 189 -22.29 3.81 -12.39
C LEU A 189 -22.13 2.45 -11.68
N LYS A 190 -22.04 2.44 -10.35
CA LYS A 190 -22.01 1.20 -9.57
C LYS A 190 -23.32 0.43 -9.65
N ALA A 191 -24.45 1.11 -9.56
CA ALA A 191 -25.77 0.50 -9.73
C ALA A 191 -25.92 -0.07 -11.15
N GLU A 192 -25.54 0.69 -12.18
CA GLU A 192 -25.54 0.22 -13.56
C GLU A 192 -24.70 -1.05 -13.74
N HIS A 193 -23.49 -1.10 -13.15
CA HIS A 193 -22.62 -2.26 -13.21
C HIS A 193 -23.22 -3.50 -12.50
N GLU A 194 -23.81 -3.29 -11.32
CA GLU A 194 -24.46 -4.35 -10.55
C GLU A 194 -25.66 -4.94 -11.31
N HIS A 195 -26.52 -4.07 -11.86
CA HIS A 195 -27.63 -4.50 -12.70
C HIS A 195 -27.14 -5.24 -13.94
N ALA A 196 -26.15 -4.71 -14.66
CA ALA A 196 -25.59 -5.38 -15.84
C ALA A 196 -25.05 -6.79 -15.50
N THR A 197 -24.36 -6.94 -14.38
CA THR A 197 -23.84 -8.24 -13.93
C THR A 197 -24.98 -9.22 -13.60
N ARG A 198 -26.03 -8.75 -12.90
CA ARG A 198 -27.20 -9.59 -12.58
C ARG A 198 -27.94 -10.05 -13.84
N TYR A 199 -28.20 -9.14 -14.77
CA TYR A 199 -28.88 -9.47 -16.02
C TYR A 199 -28.04 -10.42 -16.88
N ALA A 200 -26.72 -10.22 -16.98
CA ALA A 200 -25.84 -11.13 -17.71
C ALA A 200 -25.90 -12.57 -17.16
N ILE A 201 -25.96 -12.74 -15.84
CA ILE A 201 -26.12 -14.06 -15.21
C ILE A 201 -27.50 -14.66 -15.53
N LEU A 202 -28.57 -13.86 -15.47
CA LEU A 202 -29.92 -14.31 -15.78
C LEU A 202 -30.06 -14.74 -17.24
N GLU A 203 -29.54 -13.95 -18.17
CA GLU A 203 -29.52 -14.24 -19.60
C GLU A 203 -28.72 -15.51 -19.87
N ALA A 204 -27.50 -15.63 -19.31
CA ALA A 204 -26.69 -16.83 -19.46
C ALA A 204 -27.44 -18.09 -19.00
N LYS A 205 -28.10 -18.03 -17.84
CA LYS A 205 -28.93 -19.13 -17.33
C LYS A 205 -30.13 -19.43 -18.23
N TYR A 206 -30.78 -18.40 -18.75
CA TYR A 206 -31.90 -18.55 -19.69
C TYR A 206 -31.48 -19.28 -20.96
N TYR A 207 -30.28 -19.00 -21.47
CA TYR A 207 -29.68 -19.72 -22.60
C TYR A 207 -29.08 -21.09 -22.22
N GLY A 208 -29.25 -21.55 -20.98
CA GLY A 208 -28.81 -22.87 -20.51
C GLY A 208 -27.34 -22.95 -20.11
N ALA A 209 -26.68 -21.84 -19.81
CA ALA A 209 -25.31 -21.86 -19.31
C ALA A 209 -25.25 -22.29 -17.83
N ASP A 210 -24.49 -23.35 -17.55
CA ASP A 210 -24.21 -23.83 -16.21
C ASP A 210 -22.99 -23.11 -15.62
N LEU A 211 -23.22 -22.13 -14.74
CA LEU A 211 -22.16 -21.30 -14.12
C LEU A 211 -21.39 -22.00 -12.98
N GLY A 212 -21.66 -23.28 -12.75
CA GLY A 212 -21.06 -24.05 -11.66
C GLY A 212 -21.53 -23.63 -10.26
N LYS A 213 -20.71 -23.89 -9.25
CA LYS A 213 -21.01 -23.59 -7.84
C LYS A 213 -20.97 -22.09 -7.59
N THR A 214 -21.97 -21.56 -6.90
CA THR A 214 -22.01 -20.14 -6.49
C THR A 214 -20.98 -19.86 -5.40
N GLU A 215 -20.60 -18.58 -5.24
CA GLU A 215 -19.67 -18.19 -4.17
C GLU A 215 -20.25 -18.50 -2.77
N THR A 216 -21.58 -18.41 -2.59
CA THR A 216 -22.27 -18.83 -1.36
C THR A 216 -22.09 -20.32 -1.09
N GLN A 217 -22.25 -21.16 -2.11
CA GLN A 217 -22.04 -22.61 -1.97
C GLN A 217 -20.57 -22.93 -1.67
N ARG A 218 -19.63 -22.23 -2.33
CA ARG A 218 -18.20 -22.34 -2.03
C ARG A 218 -17.88 -21.86 -0.60
N GLY A 219 -18.62 -20.88 -0.08
CA GLY A 219 -18.57 -20.43 1.31
C GLY A 219 -18.97 -21.54 2.29
N PHE A 220 -20.16 -22.12 2.12
CA PHE A 220 -20.63 -23.24 2.95
C PHE A 220 -19.67 -24.43 2.91
N GLU A 221 -19.15 -24.81 1.74
CA GLU A 221 -18.16 -25.89 1.64
C GLU A 221 -16.86 -25.62 2.42
N LYS A 222 -16.48 -24.35 2.62
CA LYS A 222 -15.33 -23.98 3.45
C LYS A 222 -15.70 -23.99 4.93
N GLU A 223 -16.91 -23.54 5.27
CA GLU A 223 -17.45 -23.56 6.63
C GLU A 223 -17.59 -24.99 7.14
N ASP A 224 -18.16 -25.90 6.33
CA ASP A 224 -18.30 -27.32 6.66
C ASP A 224 -16.95 -27.95 6.96
N LYS A 225 -15.94 -27.70 6.11
CA LYS A 225 -14.56 -28.18 6.34
C LYS A 225 -13.96 -27.62 7.62
N ALA A 226 -14.21 -26.34 7.91
CA ALA A 226 -13.77 -25.72 9.14
C ALA A 226 -14.45 -26.34 10.36
N LEU A 227 -15.76 -26.59 10.30
CA LEU A 227 -16.53 -27.25 11.36
C LEU A 227 -16.09 -28.70 11.58
N GLU A 228 -15.78 -29.45 10.52
CA GLU A 228 -15.23 -30.80 10.62
C GLU A 228 -13.86 -30.78 11.32
N SER A 229 -12.96 -29.85 10.92
CA SER A 229 -11.67 -29.68 11.57
C SER A 229 -11.80 -29.26 13.05
N TRP A 230 -12.78 -28.39 13.35
CA TRP A 230 -13.07 -27.96 14.70
C TRP A 230 -13.67 -29.09 15.54
N ALA A 231 -14.57 -29.90 14.98
CA ALA A 231 -15.17 -31.05 15.64
C ALA A 231 -14.13 -32.13 15.95
N ALA A 232 -13.20 -32.40 15.03
CA ALA A 232 -12.07 -33.30 15.27
C ALA A 232 -11.16 -32.78 16.39
N TRP A 233 -10.87 -31.47 16.40
CA TRP A 233 -10.12 -30.83 17.49
C TRP A 233 -10.87 -30.90 18.83
N ALA A 234 -12.18 -30.62 18.85
CA ALA A 234 -13.00 -30.65 20.06
C ALA A 234 -13.14 -32.07 20.62
N ALA A 235 -13.30 -33.08 19.75
CA ALA A 235 -13.33 -34.49 20.13
C ALA A 235 -11.98 -34.98 20.67
N GLY A 236 -10.86 -34.51 20.12
CA GLY A 236 -9.52 -34.79 20.64
C GLY A 236 -9.14 -33.99 21.89
N GLY A 237 -9.76 -32.82 22.11
CA GLY A 237 -9.48 -31.90 23.21
C GLY A 237 -10.24 -32.17 24.51
N MET A 238 -11.21 -33.09 24.52
CA MET A 238 -11.87 -33.56 25.75
C MET A 238 -11.21 -34.80 26.38
N ALA A 239 -10.29 -35.48 25.67
CA ALA A 239 -9.46 -36.53 26.23
C ALA A 239 -8.11 -35.92 26.65
N GLY A 240 -7.96 -35.64 27.95
CA GLY A 240 -6.87 -34.82 28.49
C GLY A 240 -5.44 -35.28 28.19
N GLY A 241 -4.54 -34.28 28.10
CA GLY A 241 -3.08 -34.45 28.16
C GLY A 241 -2.33 -33.90 26.94
N ASP A 242 -1.54 -32.85 27.15
CA ASP A 242 -0.42 -32.39 26.30
C ASP A 242 -0.74 -31.83 24.89
N ALA A 243 -1.46 -30.71 24.86
CA ALA A 243 -1.77 -29.94 23.65
C ALA A 243 -0.59 -29.11 23.07
N ALA A 244 0.67 -29.49 23.33
CA ALA A 244 1.85 -28.82 22.76
C ALA A 244 2.49 -29.60 21.59
N THR A 245 2.18 -30.88 21.42
CA THR A 245 2.88 -31.75 20.44
C THR A 245 2.06 -32.06 19.19
N GLY A 246 0.73 -31.83 19.21
CA GLY A 246 -0.17 -32.18 18.11
C GLY A 246 -0.34 -31.10 17.03
N ALA A 247 -0.13 -29.82 17.36
CA ALA A 247 -0.32 -28.72 16.41
C ALA A 247 0.79 -28.67 15.33
N ASP A 248 2.01 -29.09 15.66
CA ASP A 248 3.14 -29.14 14.73
C ASP A 248 2.99 -30.26 13.68
N ALA A 249 2.25 -31.33 13.98
CA ALA A 249 2.06 -32.46 13.07
C ALA A 249 1.05 -32.16 11.95
N GLN A 250 0.00 -31.37 12.23
CA GLN A 250 -1.02 -31.04 11.23
C GLN A 250 -0.65 -29.85 10.33
N GLN A 251 0.21 -28.92 10.79
CA GLN A 251 0.80 -27.91 9.90
C GLN A 251 1.82 -28.49 8.92
N GLN A 252 2.40 -29.65 9.21
CA GLN A 252 3.27 -30.38 8.27
C GLN A 252 2.50 -31.16 7.18
N ALA A 253 1.17 -31.35 7.32
CA ALA A 253 0.37 -32.11 6.36
C ALA A 253 -0.11 -31.30 5.14
N LYS A 254 0.09 -29.97 5.11
CA LYS A 254 0.01 -29.19 3.86
C LYS A 254 1.39 -29.19 3.20
N ALA A 255 1.51 -30.06 2.19
CA ALA A 255 2.72 -30.32 1.42
C ALA A 255 3.93 -30.65 2.32
N VAL A 256 3.95 -31.86 2.87
CA VAL A 256 5.22 -32.55 3.11
C VAL A 256 5.94 -32.56 1.76
N ARG A 257 6.87 -31.63 1.58
CA ARG A 257 7.88 -31.72 0.53
C ARG A 257 8.51 -33.08 0.76
N VAL A 258 8.19 -34.04 -0.12
CA VAL A 258 8.82 -35.36 -0.12
C VAL A 258 10.32 -35.08 -0.20
N LYS A 259 11.00 -35.13 0.95
CA LYS A 259 12.44 -35.29 0.95
C LYS A 259 12.61 -36.66 0.35
N CYS A 260 13.10 -36.70 -0.89
CA CYS A 260 13.45 -37.95 -1.55
C CYS A 260 14.48 -38.63 -0.64
N THR A 261 14.03 -39.57 0.20
CA THR A 261 14.87 -40.35 1.09
C THR A 261 15.38 -41.56 0.33
N ASP A 262 15.99 -41.32 -0.83
CA ASP A 262 16.84 -42.30 -1.47
C ASP A 262 18.27 -41.80 -1.24
N GLN A 263 18.93 -42.36 -0.21
CA GLN A 263 20.35 -42.12 0.06
C GLN A 263 21.29 -42.74 -0.98
N THR A 264 20.78 -43.13 -2.14
CA THR A 264 21.61 -43.46 -3.29
C THR A 264 21.95 -42.16 -4.02
N PHE A 265 23.04 -41.53 -3.60
CA PHE A 265 23.73 -40.54 -4.43
C PHE A 265 24.24 -41.27 -5.67
N THR A 266 23.39 -41.38 -6.69
CA THR A 266 23.82 -41.68 -8.05
C THR A 266 24.63 -40.48 -8.48
N SER A 267 25.94 -40.64 -8.63
CA SER A 267 26.93 -39.60 -8.92
C SER A 267 26.77 -38.99 -10.32
N GLY A 268 25.56 -38.56 -10.66
CA GLY A 268 25.19 -38.07 -11.99
C GLY A 268 25.32 -39.11 -13.10
N GLU A 269 25.35 -40.42 -12.79
CA GLU A 269 25.55 -41.47 -13.80
C GLU A 269 24.52 -41.39 -14.93
N ALA A 270 23.24 -41.24 -14.60
CA ALA A 270 22.18 -41.07 -15.61
C ALA A 270 22.37 -39.82 -16.48
N TYR A 271 22.95 -38.75 -15.92
CA TYR A 271 23.24 -37.52 -16.66
C TYR A 271 24.46 -37.70 -17.59
N LEU A 272 25.50 -38.40 -17.12
CA LEU A 272 26.68 -38.72 -17.93
C LEU A 272 26.37 -39.72 -19.04
N GLU A 273 25.49 -40.69 -18.79
CA GLU A 273 24.99 -41.61 -19.80
C GLU A 273 24.15 -40.88 -20.86
N ALA A 274 23.25 -40.00 -20.44
CA ALA A 274 22.49 -39.16 -21.36
C ALA A 274 23.42 -38.25 -22.21
N ALA A 275 24.45 -37.67 -21.60
CA ALA A 275 25.43 -36.84 -22.31
C ALA A 275 26.29 -37.66 -23.30
N LYS A 276 26.70 -38.89 -22.94
CA LYS A 276 27.41 -39.79 -23.85
C LYS A 276 26.51 -40.22 -25.01
N ALA A 277 25.26 -40.57 -24.74
CA ALA A 277 24.29 -40.96 -25.76
C ALA A 277 23.95 -39.80 -26.72
N PHE A 278 23.94 -38.55 -26.22
CA PHE A 278 23.84 -37.35 -27.05
C PHE A 278 25.09 -37.18 -27.93
N ARG A 279 26.30 -37.36 -27.36
CA ARG A 279 27.56 -37.29 -28.13
C ARG A 279 27.69 -38.38 -29.17
N GLU A 280 27.13 -39.56 -28.91
CA GLU A 280 27.10 -40.71 -29.82
C GLU A 280 25.96 -40.63 -30.85
N GLY A 281 25.15 -39.56 -30.84
CA GLY A 281 24.10 -39.33 -31.83
C GLY A 281 22.89 -40.27 -31.74
N LYS A 282 22.73 -40.97 -30.61
CA LYS A 282 21.62 -41.91 -30.37
C LYS A 282 20.33 -41.21 -29.93
N ILE A 283 20.40 -39.92 -29.60
CA ILE A 283 19.27 -39.10 -29.13
C ILE A 283 19.18 -37.86 -30.03
N SER A 284 18.15 -37.78 -30.87
CA SER A 284 17.87 -36.60 -31.69
C SER A 284 17.32 -35.45 -30.82
N PRO A 285 17.68 -34.19 -31.11
CA PRO A 285 17.28 -33.02 -30.32
C PRO A 285 15.77 -32.76 -30.31
N GLU A 286 15.01 -33.40 -31.20
CA GLU A 286 13.56 -33.20 -31.35
C GLU A 286 12.73 -33.72 -30.17
N HIS A 287 13.27 -34.64 -29.35
CA HIS A 287 12.54 -35.19 -28.20
C HIS A 287 12.70 -34.40 -26.89
N LEU A 288 13.62 -33.42 -26.83
CA LEU A 288 13.86 -32.60 -25.63
C LEU A 288 12.85 -31.44 -25.47
N GLY A 289 12.04 -31.16 -26.49
CA GLY A 289 10.98 -30.15 -26.43
C GLY A 289 9.62 -30.66 -25.94
N SER A 290 9.41 -31.98 -25.83
CA SER A 290 8.07 -32.56 -25.66
C SER A 290 7.72 -33.03 -24.24
N VAL A 291 8.60 -32.89 -23.23
CA VAL A 291 8.34 -33.35 -21.85
C VAL A 291 8.32 -32.21 -20.82
N ALA A 292 8.37 -30.95 -21.26
CA ALA A 292 8.15 -29.79 -20.39
C ALA A 292 6.72 -29.24 -20.50
N GLN A 293 5.72 -30.05 -20.14
CA GLN A 293 4.43 -29.55 -19.66
C GLN A 293 4.02 -30.29 -18.38
N PRO A 294 4.43 -29.81 -17.19
CA PRO A 294 3.73 -30.15 -15.97
C PRO A 294 2.41 -29.37 -15.92
N ALA A 295 1.30 -30.11 -15.92
CA ALA A 295 -0.01 -29.59 -15.58
C ALA A 295 0.04 -28.90 -14.20
N LEU A 296 -0.22 -27.60 -14.17
CA LEU A 296 -0.26 -26.79 -12.96
C LEU A 296 -1.66 -26.83 -12.33
N SER A 297 -1.83 -27.74 -11.38
CA SER A 297 -2.74 -27.59 -10.26
C SER A 297 -2.15 -26.60 -9.24
N GLN A 298 -2.85 -25.52 -8.93
CA GLN A 298 -2.57 -24.70 -7.74
C GLN A 298 -3.13 -25.37 -6.48
N PRO A 299 -2.39 -25.30 -5.36
CA PRO A 299 -3.00 -25.13 -4.05
C PRO A 299 -2.63 -23.79 -3.40
N THR A 300 -3.65 -23.25 -2.75
CA THR A 300 -3.71 -22.32 -1.60
C THR A 300 -2.77 -22.76 -0.45
N ALA A 301 -2.32 -21.98 0.54
CA ALA A 301 -2.54 -20.61 1.06
C ALA A 301 -1.56 -20.40 2.27
N SER A 302 -1.78 -19.32 3.06
CA SER A 302 -1.31 -18.96 4.43
C SER A 302 0.13 -18.44 4.53
N SER A 303 0.34 -17.13 4.72
CA SER A 303 0.27 -16.31 5.96
C SER A 303 1.52 -16.46 6.82
N ASP A 304 2.19 -15.35 7.15
CA ASP A 304 2.65 -15.14 8.53
C ASP A 304 2.95 -13.69 8.88
N SER A 305 2.75 -13.46 10.17
CA SER A 305 2.69 -12.25 10.98
C SER A 305 3.92 -11.35 10.98
N ASN A 306 3.72 -10.06 11.26
CA ASN A 306 4.49 -9.45 12.35
C ASN A 306 3.76 -8.32 13.09
N SER A 307 3.97 -8.33 14.40
CA SER A 307 3.48 -7.44 15.46
C SER A 307 3.98 -5.99 15.36
N LEU A 308 3.21 -5.03 15.91
CA LEU A 308 3.61 -4.13 17.03
C LEU A 308 2.72 -2.87 17.18
N ASN A 309 2.23 -2.69 18.41
CA ASN A 309 1.82 -1.47 19.13
C ASN A 309 1.72 -0.11 18.41
N SER A 310 0.62 0.62 18.66
CA SER A 310 0.71 2.01 19.15
C SER A 310 -0.62 2.56 19.69
N SER A 311 -0.55 2.98 20.96
CA SER A 311 -1.17 4.16 21.59
C SER A 311 -2.45 4.77 20.97
N SER A 312 -3.52 4.70 21.77
CA SER A 312 -4.69 5.56 21.70
C SER A 312 -4.32 7.02 22.02
N GLU A 313 -4.36 7.91 21.03
CA GLU A 313 -4.50 9.35 21.25
C GLU A 313 -5.82 9.83 20.65
N ALA A 314 -6.56 10.57 21.47
CA ALA A 314 -7.86 11.16 21.17
C ALA A 314 -7.74 12.16 20.00
N ALA A 315 -8.62 12.03 19.02
CA ALA A 315 -8.76 12.97 17.92
C ALA A 315 -10.02 13.82 18.13
N ASP A 316 -9.77 15.11 18.30
CA ASP A 316 -10.74 16.19 18.37
C ASP A 316 -11.59 16.30 17.10
N ASP A 317 -12.89 16.45 17.30
CA ASP A 317 -13.93 16.44 16.29
C ASP A 317 -14.19 17.86 15.76
N PHE A 318 -13.39 18.32 14.79
CA PHE A 318 -13.43 19.70 14.27
C PHE A 318 -14.60 19.99 13.31
N LEU A 319 -15.25 18.96 12.75
CA LEU A 319 -16.37 19.14 11.81
C LEU A 319 -17.76 19.07 12.49
N GLY A 320 -17.83 18.78 13.79
CA GLY A 320 -19.06 18.96 14.58
C GLY A 320 -20.26 18.12 14.12
N LEU A 321 -20.04 16.93 13.56
CA LEU A 321 -21.11 16.06 13.05
C LEU A 321 -21.41 14.84 13.93
N ALA A 322 -20.66 14.56 15.00
CA ALA A 322 -20.82 13.31 15.77
C ALA A 322 -21.97 13.29 16.81
N LYS A 323 -22.95 14.21 16.74
CA LYS A 323 -24.16 14.16 17.59
C LYS A 323 -25.44 14.23 16.75
N SER A 324 -25.69 13.21 15.96
CA SER A 324 -27.03 12.92 15.43
C SER A 324 -27.24 11.42 15.18
N ALA A 325 -26.92 10.59 16.17
CA ALA A 325 -27.43 9.23 16.21
C ALA A 325 -28.85 9.24 16.80
N MET A 326 -29.85 9.30 15.92
CA MET A 326 -31.24 9.00 16.23
C MET A 326 -31.34 7.52 16.65
N GLY A 327 -31.94 7.27 17.81
CA GLY A 327 -32.15 5.92 18.34
C GLY A 327 -33.23 5.11 17.57
N PRO A 328 -33.25 3.78 17.74
CA PRO A 328 -34.22 2.92 17.09
C PRO A 328 -35.60 3.05 17.76
N THR A 329 -36.63 3.44 17.00
CA THR A 329 -38.02 3.40 17.46
C THR A 329 -38.60 2.01 17.29
N GLU A 330 -39.15 1.49 18.38
CA GLU A 330 -39.77 0.19 18.56
C GLU A 330 -41.00 -0.03 17.67
N ALA A 331 -41.24 -1.30 17.38
CA ALA A 331 -42.41 -1.82 16.70
C ALA A 331 -43.67 -1.73 17.58
N THR A 332 -44.79 -1.29 17.00
CA THR A 332 -46.13 -1.55 17.54
C THR A 332 -46.99 -2.18 16.46
N SER A 333 -47.33 -3.45 16.68
CA SER A 333 -48.41 -4.16 16.00
C SER A 333 -49.76 -3.68 16.55
N SER A 334 -50.69 -3.32 15.66
CA SER A 334 -52.12 -3.39 15.97
C SER A 334 -52.92 -3.65 14.70
N GLU A 335 -53.70 -4.72 14.81
CA GLU A 335 -54.58 -5.36 13.86
C GLU A 335 -55.95 -4.66 13.77
N SER A 336 -56.68 -4.95 12.69
CA SER A 336 -58.15 -5.05 12.56
C SER A 336 -58.96 -3.94 11.88
N GLN A 337 -59.70 -4.41 10.84
CA GLN A 337 -61.04 -4.02 10.37
C GLN A 337 -61.18 -2.66 9.63
N SER A 338 -61.96 -2.48 8.56
CA SER A 338 -63.07 -3.22 7.95
C SER A 338 -63.34 -2.69 6.52
N ALA A 339 -64.10 -3.46 5.75
CA ALA A 339 -64.58 -3.19 4.40
C ALA A 339 -65.39 -1.89 4.21
N SER A 340 -65.38 -1.36 2.98
CA SER A 340 -66.58 -0.81 2.32
C SER A 340 -66.39 -0.68 0.80
N SER A 341 -67.37 -1.24 0.10
CA SER A 341 -67.71 -1.17 -1.32
C SER A 341 -68.12 0.23 -1.82
N SER A 342 -68.25 0.35 -3.15
CA SER A 342 -68.91 1.40 -3.97
C SER A 342 -68.24 2.80 -3.96
N ASN A 343 -68.01 3.48 -5.08
CA ASN A 343 -68.64 3.51 -6.41
C ASN A 343 -67.59 3.68 -7.52
#